data_AF-A0A4U3AED1-F1
#
_entry.id   AF-A0A4U3AED1-F1
#
_cell.length_a   1.000
_cell.length_b   1.000
_cell.length_c   1.000
_cell.angle_alpha   90.00
_cell.angle_beta   90.00
_cell.angle_gamma   90.00
#
_symmetry.space_group_name_H-M   'P 1'
#
loop_
_entity.id
_entity.type
_entity.pdbx_description
1 polymer ?
#
loop_
_entity_poly.entity_id
_entity_poly.type
_entity_poly.pdbx_seq_one_letter_code
_entity_poly.pdbx_strand_id
1 'polypeptide(L)' 'MKGSVKKDKKTGKYFYIVDIGIDPLTGKRKQEKKRGFITKKEAENALTKLLSEVNTGIYVEPSKLS' A
#
# COMPACT_ATOMS: atom_id res chain seq x y z
N MET A 1 -3.30 -10.14 5.51
CA MET A 1 -2.87 -9.45 4.26
C MET A 1 -1.35 -9.46 4.17
N LYS A 2 -0.77 -9.62 2.98
CA LYS A 2 0.70 -9.60 2.79
C LYS A 2 1.08 -8.41 1.91
N GLY A 3 1.97 -7.57 2.42
CA GLY A 3 2.59 -6.49 1.66
C GLY A 3 4.02 -6.83 1.25
N SER A 4 4.55 -6.09 0.29
CA SER A 4 5.93 -6.21 -0.16
C SER A 4 6.54 -4.83 -0.38
N VAL A 5 7.73 -4.61 0.20
CA VAL A 5 8.54 -3.42 -0.04
C VAL A 5 9.56 -3.72 -1.12
N LYS A 6 9.67 -2.83 -2.11
CA LYS A 6 10.58 -2.97 -3.24
C LYS A 6 11.30 -1.64 -3.49
N LYS A 7 12.52 -1.73 -4.02
CA LYS A 7 13.25 -0.57 -4.54
C LYS A 7 12.87 -0.34 -5.99
N ASP A 8 12.52 0.87 -6.33
CA ASP A 8 12.34 1.31 -7.71
C ASP A 8 13.73 1.50 -8.33
N LYS A 9 14.04 0.67 -9.34
CA LYS A 9 15.32 0.71 -10.04
C LYS A 9 15.52 2.00 -10.85
N LYS A 10 14.45 2.70 -11.23
CA LYS A 10 14.54 3.94 -12.03
C LYS A 10 14.86 5.15 -11.17
N THR A 11 14.24 5.24 -9.98
CA THR A 11 14.36 6.43 -9.11
C THR A 11 15.28 6.21 -7.91
N GLY A 12 15.67 4.96 -7.63
CA GLY A 12 16.43 4.59 -6.43
C GLY A 12 15.60 4.63 -5.13
N LYS A 13 14.35 5.09 -5.19
CA LYS A 13 13.43 5.20 -4.06
C LYS A 13 12.75 3.87 -3.74
N TYR A 14 12.15 3.76 -2.58
CA TYR A 14 11.38 2.60 -2.14
C TYR A 14 9.88 2.83 -2.32
N PHE A 15 9.17 1.72 -2.46
CA PHE A 15 7.71 1.67 -2.53
C PHE A 15 7.20 0.39 -1.89
N TYR A 16 5.96 0.40 -1.40
CA TYR A 16 5.27 -0.82 -1.01
C TYR A 16 4.11 -1.12 -1.94
N ILE A 17 3.73 -2.39 -2.01
CA ILE A 17 2.48 -2.87 -2.59
C ILE A 17 1.85 -3.79 -1.56
N VAL A 18 0.56 -3.62 -1.28
CA VAL A 18 -0.19 -4.50 -0.39
C VAL A 18 -1.53 -4.88 -0.99
N ASP A 19 -1.92 -6.12 -0.77
CA ASP A 19 -3.25 -6.61 -1.09
C ASP A 19 -4.21 -6.20 0.02
N ILE A 20 -5.21 -5.38 -0.33
CA ILE A 20 -6.22 -4.86 0.60
C ILE A 20 -7.55 -5.61 0.48
N GLY A 21 -7.59 -6.71 -0.28
CA GLY A 21 -8.76 -7.58 -0.40
C GLY A 21 -9.33 -7.66 -1.81
N ILE A 22 -10.56 -8.13 -1.90
CA ILE A 22 -11.32 -8.23 -3.16
C ILE A 22 -12.36 -7.12 -3.14
N ASP A 23 -12.44 -6.37 -4.24
CA ASP A 23 -13.51 -5.41 -4.43
C ASP A 23 -14.85 -6.17 -4.58
N PRO A 24 -15.82 -5.96 -3.67
CA PRO A 24 -17.09 -6.69 -3.70
C PRO A 24 -17.95 -6.35 -4.93
N LEU A 25 -17.74 -5.19 -5.56
CA LEU A 25 -18.50 -4.77 -6.74
C LEU A 25 -17.95 -5.40 -8.02
N THR A 26 -16.63 -5.50 -8.13
CA THR A 26 -15.97 -5.98 -9.35
C THR A 26 -15.45 -7.41 -9.25
N GLY A 27 -15.40 -7.99 -8.05
CA GLY A 27 -14.81 -9.30 -7.77
C GLY A 27 -13.30 -9.35 -7.99
N LYS A 28 -12.65 -8.22 -8.27
CA LYS A 28 -11.22 -8.16 -8.61
C LYS A 28 -10.37 -7.89 -7.37
N ARG A 29 -9.15 -8.43 -7.39
CA ARG A 29 -8.13 -8.16 -6.39
C ARG A 29 -7.81 -6.66 -6.35
N LYS A 30 -7.82 -6.08 -5.16
CA LYS A 30 -7.57 -4.68 -4.90
C LYS A 30 -6.20 -4.54 -4.23
N GLN A 31 -5.31 -3.77 -4.86
CA GLN A 31 -3.96 -3.54 -4.36
C GLN A 31 -3.68 -2.06 -4.18
N GLU A 32 -3.14 -1.72 -3.02
CA GLU A 32 -2.66 -0.37 -2.72
C GLU A 32 -1.16 -0.30 -3.00
N LYS A 33 -0.73 0.75 -3.71
CA LYS A 33 0.69 0.99 -4.03
C LYS A 33 1.08 2.42 -3.73
N LYS A 34 1.98 2.60 -2.77
CA LYS A 34 2.57 3.91 -2.44
C LYS A 34 4.05 3.93 -2.74
N ARG A 35 4.51 4.96 -3.44
CA ARG A 35 5.88 5.14 -3.90
C ARG A 35 6.51 6.39 -3.31
N GLY A 36 7.84 6.51 -3.42
CA GLY A 36 8.56 7.75 -3.16
C GLY A 36 9.33 7.80 -1.84
N PHE A 37 9.39 6.69 -1.11
CA PHE A 37 10.13 6.62 0.15
C PHE A 37 11.63 6.66 -0.10
N ILE A 38 12.39 7.36 0.75
CA ILE A 38 13.83 7.49 0.58
C ILE A 38 14.52 6.21 1.08
N THR A 39 14.02 5.67 2.19
CA THR A 39 14.59 4.49 2.84
C THR A 39 13.64 3.29 2.80
N LYS A 40 14.20 2.07 2.88
CA LYS A 40 13.41 0.83 3.01
C LYS A 40 12.55 0.87 4.27
N LYS A 41 13.12 1.37 5.37
CA LYS A 41 12.46 1.46 6.69
C LYS A 41 11.23 2.38 6.66
N GLU A 42 11.30 3.53 5.97
CA GLU A 42 10.12 4.39 5.77
C GLU A 42 8.99 3.65 5.04
N ALA A 43 9.32 2.91 3.98
CA ALA A 43 8.34 2.13 3.23
C ALA A 43 7.74 0.99 4.07
N GLU A 44 8.54 0.33 4.90
CA GLU A 44 8.10 -0.71 5.84
C GLU A 44 7.18 -0.13 6.92
N ASN A 45 7.55 1.01 7.52
CA ASN A 45 6.71 1.69 8.53
C ASN A 45 5.35 2.12 7.93
N ALA A 46 5.36 2.68 6.72
CA ALA A 46 4.14 3.07 6.04
C ALA A 46 3.28 1.86 5.68
N LEU A 47 3.89 0.74 5.26
CA LEU A 47 3.18 -0.52 5.02
C LEU A 47 2.53 -1.06 6.30
N THR A 48 3.25 -1.07 7.42
CA THR A 48 2.71 -1.54 8.71
C THR A 48 1.54 -0.69 9.18
N LYS A 49 1.65 0.64 9.04
CA LYS A 49 0.56 1.56 9.36
C LYS A 49 -0.69 1.23 8.53
N LEU A 50 -0.53 1.06 7.22
CA LEU A 50 -1.62 0.71 6.32
C LEU A 50 -2.24 -0.66 6.68
N LEU A 51 -1.42 -1.69 6.96
CA LEU A 51 -1.93 -2.99 7.38
C LEU A 51 -2.76 -2.91 8.67
N SER A 52 -2.36 -2.06 9.62
CA SER A 52 -3.14 -1.80 10.83
C SER A 52 -4.48 -1.14 10.49
N GLU A 53 -4.49 -0.10 9.66
CA GLU A 53 -5.70 0.61 9.24
C GLU A 53 -6.69 -0.33 8.55
N VAL A 54 -6.20 -1.17 7.64
CA VAL A 54 -7.02 -2.16 6.92
C VAL A 54 -7.56 -3.23 7.87
N ASN A 55 -6.74 -3.75 8.79
CA ASN A 55 -7.19 -4.73 9.78
C ASN A 55 -8.26 -4.15 10.73
N THR A 56 -8.17 -2.87 11.09
CA THR A 56 -9.17 -2.20 11.93
C THR A 56 -10.47 -1.85 11.19
N GLY A 57 -10.53 -2.05 9.86
CA GLY A 57 -11.68 -1.66 9.04
C GLY A 57 -11.82 -0.14 8.82
N ILE A 58 -10.83 0.65 9.27
CA ILE A 58 -10.80 2.12 9.18
C ILE A 58 -10.19 2.57 7.85
N TYR A 59 -9.67 1.64 7.03
CA TYR A 59 -9.08 1.99 5.75
C TYR A 59 -10.13 2.54 4.78
N VAL A 60 -10.19 3.86 4.71
CA VAL A 60 -10.84 4.61 3.64
C VAL A 60 -9.79 4.79 2.56
N GLU A 61 -10.02 4.21 1.39
CA GLU A 61 -9.19 4.53 0.24
C GLU A 61 -9.17 6.05 0.06
N PRO A 62 -8.00 6.66 -0.15
CA PRO A 62 -7.94 8.03 -0.59
C PRO A 62 -8.54 8.08 -2.01
N SER A 63 -9.86 8.14 -2.06
CA SER A 63 -10.63 8.44 -3.25
C SER A 63 -10.00 9.68 -3.83
N LYS A 64 -9.70 9.62 -5.13
CA LYS A 64 -9.25 10.74 -5.96
C LYS A 64 -10.21 11.93 -5.79
N LEU A 65 -10.07 12.68 -4.72
CA LEU A 65 -10.51 14.06 -4.63
C LEU A 65 -9.47 14.83 -5.44
N SER A 66 -9.67 14.77 -6.76
CA SER A 66 -9.11 15.73 -7.70
C SER A 66 -10.08 16.89 -7.84
#